data_AF-A0AA44NQE2-F1
#
_entry.id   AF-A0AA44NQE2-F1
#
_cell.length_a   1.000
_cell.length_b   1.000
_cell.length_c   1.000
_cell.angle_alpha   90.00
_cell.angle_beta   90.00
_cell.angle_gamma   90.00
#
_symmetry.space_group_name_H-M   'P 1'
#
loop_
_entity.id
_entity.type
_entity.pdbx_description
1 polymer ?
#
loop_
_entity_poly.entity_id
_entity_poly.type
_entity_poly.pdbx_seq_one_letter_code
_entity_poly.pdbx_strand_id
1 'polypeptide(L)' 'MKSLLRNLTAKTFNQRFPVGSSFLYHPTPGMPERETVITRSEAWHMRNGRLVVRVEGKIGGISVSKMEPLK' A
#
# COMPACT_ATOMS: atom_id res chain seq x y z
N MET A 1 16.29 1.15 8.74
CA MET A 1 15.15 1.93 8.22
C MET A 1 14.44 1.09 7.18
N LYS A 2 13.18 0.74 7.41
CA LYS A 2 12.42 -0.12 6.48
C LYS A 2 11.96 0.69 5.26
N SER A 3 11.98 0.08 4.08
CA SER A 3 11.75 0.74 2.79
C SER A 3 10.26 0.95 2.51
N LEU A 4 9.63 1.87 3.24
CA LEU A 4 8.26 2.29 2.96
C LEU A 4 8.14 2.85 1.54
N LEU A 5 7.04 2.53 0.86
CA LEU A 5 6.78 2.96 -0.51
C LEU A 5 6.36 4.43 -0.57
N ARG A 6 7.34 5.33 -0.52
CA ARG A 6 7.13 6.80 -0.58
C ARG A 6 7.38 7.32 -1.99
N ASN A 7 6.69 8.41 -2.34
CA ASN A 7 6.87 9.16 -3.58
C ASN A 7 6.70 8.32 -4.86
N LEU A 8 5.78 7.35 -4.85
CA LEU A 8 5.41 6.60 -6.06
C LEU A 8 4.17 7.21 -6.73
N THR A 9 4.12 7.10 -8.05
CA THR A 9 2.89 7.30 -8.81
C THR A 9 2.09 6.00 -8.87
N ALA A 10 0.78 6.11 -9.10
CA ALA A 10 -0.09 4.97 -9.39
C ALA A 10 0.47 4.08 -10.52
N LYS A 11 0.94 4.70 -11.61
CA LYS A 11 1.51 3.99 -12.76
C LYS A 11 2.73 3.16 -12.35
N THR A 12 3.69 3.76 -11.66
CA THR A 12 4.91 3.06 -11.21
C THR A 12 4.58 1.95 -10.21
N PHE A 13 3.62 2.18 -9.30
CA PHE A 13 3.18 1.16 -8.36
C PHE A 13 2.56 -0.04 -9.08
N ASN A 14 1.59 0.20 -9.98
CA ASN A 14 0.87 -0.86 -10.68
C ASN A 14 1.77 -1.66 -11.64
N GLN A 15 2.76 -1.02 -12.26
CA GLN A 15 3.77 -1.70 -13.08
C GLN A 15 4.64 -2.65 -12.25
N ARG A 16 4.96 -2.28 -11.01
CA ARG A 16 5.84 -3.07 -10.14
C ARG A 16 5.09 -4.12 -9.34
N PHE A 17 3.83 -3.86 -9.00
CA PHE A 17 3.02 -4.67 -8.11
C PHE A 17 1.63 -4.88 -8.72
N PRO A 18 1.39 -5.99 -9.44
CA PRO A 18 0.06 -6.30 -9.96
C PRO A 18 -0.92 -6.58 -8.82
N VAL A 19 -2.22 -6.49 -9.12
CA VAL A 19 -3.28 -6.90 -8.18
C VAL A 19 -3.03 -8.32 -7.70
N GLY A 20 -3.17 -8.56 -6.39
CA GLY A 20 -2.79 -9.81 -5.74
C GLY A 20 -1.39 -9.79 -5.11
N SER A 21 -0.64 -8.69 -5.27
CA SER A 21 0.63 -8.50 -4.57
C SER A 21 0.43 -8.33 -3.06
N SER A 22 1.32 -8.95 -2.28
CA SER A 22 1.29 -8.95 -0.81
C SER A 22 2.27 -7.93 -0.23
N PHE A 23 1.86 -7.28 0.86
CA PHE A 23 2.65 -6.25 1.54
C PHE A 23 2.53 -6.37 3.05
N LEU A 24 3.56 -5.87 3.74
CA LEU A 24 3.47 -5.59 5.16
C LEU A 24 2.90 -4.18 5.34
N TYR A 25 1.71 -4.09 5.94
CA TYR A 25 1.03 -2.84 6.24
C TYR A 25 1.27 -2.41 7.68
N HIS A 26 1.54 -1.11 7.87
CA HIS A 26 1.77 -0.48 9.16
C HIS A 26 0.62 0.49 9.43
N PRO A 27 -0.44 0.08 10.16
CA PRO A 27 -1.63 0.91 10.37
C PRO A 27 -1.27 2.25 11.04
N THR A 28 -0.42 2.17 12.06
CA THR A 28 0.02 3.30 12.87
C THR A 28 1.55 3.41 12.82
N PRO A 29 2.11 4.48 12.23
CA PRO A 29 3.55 4.69 12.19
C PRO A 29 4.17 4.67 13.59
N GLY A 30 5.29 3.96 13.75
CA GLY A 30 6.00 3.86 15.03
C GLY A 30 5.45 2.80 15.98
N MET A 31 4.27 2.23 15.71
CA MET A 31 3.74 1.11 16.48
C MET A 31 4.31 -0.23 15.97
N PRO A 32 4.42 -1.25 16.84
CA PRO A 32 4.92 -2.57 16.46
C PRO A 32 3.91 -3.37 15.63
N GLU A 33 2.63 -3.02 15.70
CA GLU A 33 1.54 -3.68 14.98
C GLU A 33 1.74 -3.61 13.47
N ARG A 34 1.69 -4.78 12.83
CA ARG A 34 1.77 -4.91 11.38
C ARG A 34 0.89 -6.05 10.92
N GLU A 35 0.36 -5.88 9.72
CA GLU A 35 -0.53 -6.86 9.10
C GLU A 35 -0.04 -7.18 7.70
N THR A 36 -0.07 -8.45 7.31
CA THR A 36 0.10 -8.82 5.91
C THR A 36 -1.21 -8.56 5.17
N VAL A 37 -1.14 -7.82 4.06
CA VAL A 37 -2.31 -7.47 3.25
C VAL A 37 -2.06 -7.81 1.78
N ILE A 38 -3.12 -8.21 1.08
CA ILE A 38 -3.10 -8.53 -0.35
C ILE A 38 -3.89 -7.48 -1.12
N THR A 39 -3.31 -6.93 -2.18
CA THR A 39 -3.97 -5.91 -3.02
C THR A 39 -5.15 -6.50 -3.80
N ARG A 40 -6.25 -5.75 -3.89
CA ARG A 40 -7.50 -6.14 -4.58
C ARG A 40 -7.91 -5.19 -5.70
N SER A 41 -7.08 -4.20 -5.98
CA SER A 41 -7.26 -3.26 -7.07
C SER A 41 -5.91 -2.73 -7.51
N GLU A 42 -5.88 -2.10 -8.68
CA GLU A 42 -4.84 -1.14 -9.00
C GLU A 42 -4.84 0.01 -7.98
N ALA A 43 -3.68 0.64 -7.78
CA ALA A 43 -3.56 1.85 -6.98
C ALA A 43 -4.07 3.07 -7.75
N TRP A 44 -4.65 4.04 -7.03
CA TRP A 44 -5.16 5.28 -7.59
C TRP A 44 -4.90 6.47 -6.65
N HIS A 45 -4.90 7.67 -7.20
CA HIS A 45 -4.79 8.89 -6.40
C HIS A 45 -6.17 9.35 -5.92
N MET A 46 -6.28 9.65 -4.63
CA MET A 46 -7.41 10.41 -4.11
C MET A 46 -7.31 11.88 -4.53
N ARG A 47 -8.42 12.64 -4.42
CA ARG A 47 -8.47 14.08 -4.74
C ARG A 47 -7.42 14.92 -3.99
N ASN A 48 -6.98 14.46 -2.81
CA ASN A 48 -5.92 15.11 -2.02
C ASN A 48 -4.49 14.68 -2.40
N GLY A 49 -4.31 13.98 -3.52
CA GLY A 49 -3.01 13.52 -4.02
C GLY A 49 -2.45 12.27 -3.34
N ARG A 50 -3.12 11.72 -2.32
CA ARG A 50 -2.66 10.50 -1.66
C ARG A 50 -2.86 9.29 -2.56
N LEU A 51 -1.80 8.52 -2.76
CA LEU A 51 -1.86 7.23 -3.44
C LEU A 51 -2.42 6.15 -2.50
N VAL A 52 -3.49 5.50 -2.93
CA VAL A 52 -4.17 4.45 -2.17
C VAL A 52 -4.42 3.20 -3.01
N VAL A 53 -4.62 2.07 -2.34
CA VAL A 53 -4.96 0.78 -2.95
C VAL A 53 -5.96 0.03 -2.09
N ARG A 54 -6.88 -0.75 -2.69
CA ARG A 54 -7.76 -1.64 -1.93
C ARG A 54 -6.98 -2.89 -1.52
N VAL A 55 -7.25 -3.40 -0.33
CA VAL A 55 -6.68 -4.66 0.15
C VAL A 55 -7.74 -5.58 0.74
N GLU A 56 -7.43 -6.86 0.84
CA GLU A 56 -8.29 -7.84 1.51
C GLU A 56 -8.51 -7.49 2.99
N GLY A 57 -9.71 -7.76 3.49
CA GLY A 57 -10.06 -7.58 4.90
C GLY A 57 -10.18 -6.12 5.37
N LYS A 58 -10.01 -5.12 4.49
CA LYS A 58 -10.16 -3.70 4.84
C LYS A 58 -11.15 -2.98 3.93
N ILE A 59 -11.90 -2.07 4.53
CA ILE A 59 -12.87 -1.23 3.82
C ILE A 59 -12.14 -0.02 3.21
N GLY A 60 -12.44 0.30 1.96
CA GLY A 60 -11.87 1.44 1.25
C GLY A 60 -10.43 1.21 0.74
N GLY A 61 -9.76 2.31 0.43
CA GLY A 61 -8.35 2.31 0.00
C GLY A 61 -7.42 2.65 1.17
N ILE A 62 -6.34 1.88 1.33
CA ILE A 62 -5.28 2.16 2.29
C ILE A 62 -4.12 2.90 1.63
N SER A 63 -3.40 3.70 2.43
CA SER A 63 -2.27 4.52 1.95
C SER A 63 -1.08 3.65 1.58
N VAL A 64 -0.61 3.74 0.33
CA VAL A 64 0.58 2.98 -0.15
C VAL A 64 1.84 3.35 0.64
N SER A 65 1.94 4.59 1.12
CA SER A 65 3.04 5.07 1.96
C SER A 65 3.22 4.34 3.30
N LYS A 66 2.22 3.55 3.72
CA LYS A 66 2.24 2.72 4.94
C LYS A 66 2.55 1.24 4.64
N MET A 67 2.88 0.92 3.39
CA MET A 67 3.13 -0.43 2.92
C MET A 67 4.63 -0.64 2.65
N GLU A 68 5.08 -1.86 2.93
CA GLU A 68 6.42 -2.34 2.62
C GLU A 68 6.27 -3.61 1.77
N PRO A 69 7.00 -3.74 0.65
CA PRO A 69 7.02 -4.99 -0.10
C PRO A 69 7.51 -6.13 0.78
N LEU A 70 6.81 -7.25 0.72
CA LEU A 70 7.39 -8.51 1.20
C LEU A 70 8.47 -8.92 0.19
N LYS A 71 9.61 -9.41 0.71
CA LYS A 71 10.74 -9.87 -0.13
C LYS A 71 10.31 -11.00 -1.06
#